data_AF-A0A1M5ZE59-F1
#
_entry.id   AF-A0A1M5ZE59-F1
#
_cell.length_a   1.000
_cell.length_b   1.000
_cell.length_c   1.000
_cell.angle_alpha   90.00
_cell.angle_beta   90.00
_cell.angle_gamma   90.00
#
_symmetry.space_group_name_H-M   'P 1'
#
loop_
_entity.id
_entity.type
_entity.pdbx_description
1 polymer ?
#
loop_
_entity_poly.entity_id
_entity_poly.type
_entity_poly.pdbx_seq_one_letter_code
_entity_poly.pdbx_strand_id
1 'polypeptide(L)'
;MGFISFNEKYYKKKLEEYENKQLSESEIYEAKQLLKILDDLTDEGYTNLNNRMEEDFSCITRLREVLKQNGTFPFPIDHERLPGTVFEDKECEMEEVLEKLILNAGDHNNTSGNPFLETIRSYCEWIGYEDDTAYVFLMRDAILPYVFFKSRNKDNLYPWLISRKFMEDITKEEGADDDVRIPLYEALEEGNISFDEFFDYSKEEILSSLEEYPELKKLLLDLLGSIKQKKIIVVESGYMGTIPMMLKALDERVDFRLFTTAPFLYETYKDKIFCQKYEEIRRFETLYANDLLMQYSSYSNEKFYVKLSKDDVVHDKALSEIKKMI
;
A
#
# COMPACT_ATOMS: atom_id res chain seq x y z
N MET A 1 5.73 -21.54 2.39
CA MET A 1 7.08 -21.03 2.77
C MET A 1 7.07 -19.55 2.49
N GLY A 2 7.55 -18.70 3.41
CA GLY A 2 7.00 -17.35 3.56
C GLY A 2 7.99 -16.18 3.43
N PHE A 3 7.48 -15.00 3.75
CA PHE A 3 8.19 -13.72 3.82
C PHE A 3 9.66 -13.80 4.26
N ILE A 4 9.96 -14.56 5.33
CA ILE A 4 11.31 -14.66 5.88
C ILE A 4 12.28 -15.38 4.94
N SER A 5 11.88 -16.55 4.40
CA SER A 5 12.78 -17.36 3.55
C SER A 5 13.13 -16.65 2.25
N PHE A 6 12.15 -15.95 1.67
CA PHE A 6 12.37 -15.18 0.45
C PHE A 6 13.39 -14.07 0.70
N ASN A 7 13.15 -13.25 1.73
CA ASN A 7 14.01 -12.11 2.04
C ASN A 7 15.43 -12.57 2.38
N GLU A 8 15.61 -13.64 3.17
CA GLU A 8 16.94 -14.20 3.45
C GLU A 8 17.71 -14.55 2.18
N LYS A 9 17.09 -15.31 1.28
CA LYS A 9 17.70 -15.71 0.01
C LYS A 9 18.01 -14.50 -0.87
N TYR A 10 17.05 -13.58 -1.00
CA TYR A 10 17.18 -12.40 -1.83
C TYR A 10 18.29 -11.47 -1.35
N TYR A 11 18.28 -11.11 -0.07
CA TYR A 11 19.27 -10.19 0.52
C TYR A 11 20.66 -10.79 0.49
N LYS A 12 20.81 -12.09 0.80
CA LYS A 12 22.10 -12.77 0.71
C LYS A 12 22.66 -12.72 -0.71
N LYS A 13 21.85 -13.05 -1.72
CA LYS A 13 22.27 -12.98 -3.13
C LYS A 13 22.67 -11.55 -3.53
N LYS A 14 21.87 -10.55 -3.17
CA LYS A 14 22.18 -9.15 -3.49
C LYS A 14 23.46 -8.65 -2.82
N LEU A 15 23.70 -9.01 -1.57
CA LEU A 15 24.96 -8.69 -0.88
C LEU A 15 26.17 -9.32 -1.59
N GLU A 16 26.07 -10.61 -1.95
CA GLU A 16 27.13 -11.28 -2.71
C GLU A 16 27.38 -10.59 -4.06
N GLU A 17 26.34 -10.14 -4.75
CA GLU A 17 26.49 -9.36 -5.98
C GLU A 17 27.14 -8.00 -5.74
N TYR A 18 26.75 -7.30 -4.66
CA TYR A 18 27.21 -5.94 -4.39
C TYR A 18 28.66 -5.86 -3.92
N GLU A 19 29.13 -6.86 -3.19
CA GLU A 19 30.49 -6.89 -2.65
C GLU A 19 31.55 -7.31 -3.69
N ASN A 20 31.12 -7.95 -4.78
CA ASN A 20 32.03 -8.53 -5.77
C ASN A 20 32.22 -7.68 -7.03
N LYS A 21 31.61 -6.49 -7.11
CA LYS A 21 31.71 -5.61 -8.28
C LYS A 21 31.66 -4.14 -7.92
N GLN A 22 32.09 -3.30 -8.84
CA GLN A 22 31.81 -1.87 -8.77
C GLN A 22 30.33 -1.63 -9.08
N LEU A 23 29.63 -0.94 -8.18
CA LEU A 23 28.20 -0.67 -8.33
C LEU A 23 27.94 0.53 -9.24
N SER A 24 26.86 0.42 -10.02
CA SER A 24 26.22 1.56 -10.69
C SER A 24 25.40 2.41 -9.71
N GLU A 25 25.05 3.63 -10.11
CA GLU A 25 24.20 4.51 -9.31
C GLU A 25 22.84 3.89 -8.97
N SER A 26 22.24 3.15 -9.92
CA SER A 26 20.98 2.43 -9.70
C SER A 26 21.11 1.31 -8.68
N GLU A 27 22.21 0.57 -8.68
CA GLU A 27 22.45 -0.51 -7.71
C GLU A 27 22.77 0.04 -6.31
N ILE A 28 23.49 1.16 -6.23
CA ILE A 28 23.70 1.88 -4.98
C ILE A 28 22.34 2.34 -4.42
N TYR A 29 21.48 2.88 -5.28
CA TYR A 29 20.14 3.32 -4.88
C TYR A 29 19.25 2.15 -4.43
N GLU A 30 19.26 1.02 -5.15
CA GLU A 30 18.58 -0.22 -4.74
C GLU A 30 19.08 -0.68 -3.35
N ALA A 31 20.40 -0.73 -3.13
CA ALA A 31 20.97 -1.10 -1.84
C ALA A 31 20.50 -0.19 -0.69
N LYS A 32 20.32 1.12 -0.95
CA LYS A 32 19.73 2.05 0.03
C LYS A 32 18.27 1.72 0.32
N GLN A 33 17.49 1.36 -0.70
CA GLN A 33 16.08 1.00 -0.53
C GLN A 33 15.91 -0.33 0.21
N LEU A 34 16.76 -1.32 -0.05
CA LEU A 34 16.79 -2.58 0.69
C LEU A 34 17.10 -2.35 2.17
N LEU A 35 18.11 -1.53 2.49
CA LEU A 35 18.37 -1.17 3.89
C LEU A 35 17.18 -0.42 4.50
N LYS A 36 16.54 0.48 3.75
CA LYS A 36 15.38 1.23 4.20
C LYS A 36 14.19 0.33 4.55
N ILE A 37 13.93 -0.74 3.79
CA ILE A 37 12.91 -1.76 4.14
C ILE A 37 13.19 -2.33 5.53
N LEU A 38 14.44 -2.74 5.79
CA LEU A 38 14.82 -3.33 7.07
C LEU A 38 14.70 -2.33 8.22
N ASP A 39 15.13 -1.09 8.00
CA ASP A 39 15.00 -0.02 9.00
C ASP A 39 13.52 0.29 9.30
N ASP A 40 12.66 0.31 8.28
CA ASP A 40 11.22 0.56 8.42
C ASP A 40 10.50 -0.57 9.17
N LEU A 41 10.79 -1.84 8.84
CA LEU A 41 10.26 -2.99 9.58
C LEU A 41 10.64 -2.93 11.07
N THR A 42 11.89 -2.56 11.38
CA THR A 42 12.35 -2.41 12.78
C THR A 42 11.61 -1.27 13.49
N ASP A 43 11.44 -0.13 12.82
CA ASP A 43 10.72 1.02 13.37
C ASP A 43 9.25 0.66 13.65
N GLU A 44 8.62 -0.17 12.81
CA GLU A 44 7.28 -0.72 13.03
C GLU A 44 7.21 -1.80 14.15
N GLY A 45 8.35 -2.23 14.68
CA GLY A 45 8.45 -3.25 15.73
C GLY A 45 8.63 -4.68 15.21
N TYR A 46 8.69 -4.88 13.88
CA TYR A 46 8.97 -6.17 13.26
C TYR A 46 10.47 -6.43 13.19
N THR A 47 11.03 -6.97 14.27
CA THR A 47 12.48 -7.19 14.40
C THR A 47 12.95 -8.58 13.98
N ASN A 48 12.05 -9.55 13.83
CA ASN A 48 12.42 -10.96 13.63
C ASN A 48 13.29 -11.19 12.38
N LEU A 49 12.86 -10.66 11.23
CA LEU A 49 13.61 -10.78 9.97
C LEU A 49 15.01 -10.15 10.10
N ASN A 50 15.08 -8.94 10.69
CA ASN A 50 16.33 -8.21 10.86
C ASN A 50 17.30 -8.95 11.78
N ASN A 51 16.82 -9.41 12.95
CA ASN A 51 17.64 -10.14 13.90
C ASN A 51 18.20 -11.41 13.26
N ARG A 52 17.34 -12.18 12.56
CA ARG A 52 17.76 -13.42 11.93
C ARG A 52 18.79 -13.20 10.81
N MET A 53 18.55 -12.25 9.90
CA MET A 53 19.52 -11.97 8.83
C MET A 53 20.84 -11.36 9.33
N GLU A 54 20.80 -10.60 10.43
CA GLU A 54 22.00 -10.07 11.06
C GLU A 54 22.80 -11.18 11.76
N GLU A 55 22.14 -12.10 12.46
CA GLU A 55 22.77 -13.27 13.08
C GLU A 55 23.34 -14.25 12.04
N ASP A 56 22.58 -14.55 10.99
CA ASP A 56 22.94 -15.60 10.01
C ASP A 56 24.05 -15.16 9.05
N PHE A 57 24.05 -13.90 8.60
CA PHE A 57 25.03 -13.43 7.61
C PHE A 57 25.36 -11.93 7.68
N SER A 58 25.10 -11.28 8.81
CA SER A 58 25.42 -9.86 9.08
C SER A 58 24.85 -8.90 8.04
N CYS A 59 23.61 -9.15 7.61
CA CYS A 59 22.97 -8.46 6.49
C CYS A 59 23.01 -6.92 6.60
N ILE A 60 22.58 -6.37 7.73
CA ILE A 60 22.44 -4.92 7.93
C ILE A 60 23.84 -4.30 7.99
N THR A 61 24.76 -4.93 8.73
CA THR A 61 26.15 -4.51 8.83
C THR A 61 26.81 -4.46 7.44
N ARG A 62 26.62 -5.49 6.62
CA ARG A 62 27.19 -5.58 5.27
C ARG A 62 26.56 -4.57 4.31
N LEU A 63 25.25 -4.39 4.33
CA LEU A 63 24.58 -3.35 3.52
C LEU A 63 25.14 -1.95 3.85
N ARG A 64 25.32 -1.62 5.13
CA ARG A 64 25.90 -0.34 5.55
C ARG A 64 27.34 -0.17 5.05
N GLU A 65 28.15 -1.21 5.08
CA GLU A 65 29.52 -1.16 4.58
C GLU A 65 29.56 -1.03 3.05
N VAL A 66 28.70 -1.74 2.31
CA VAL A 66 28.52 -1.55 0.85
C VAL A 66 28.23 -0.09 0.51
N LEU A 67 27.27 0.54 1.20
CA LEU A 67 26.92 1.94 0.98
C LEU A 67 28.09 2.89 1.28
N LYS A 68 28.79 2.65 2.40
CA LYS A 68 29.95 3.44 2.82
C LYS A 68 31.12 3.34 1.84
N GLN A 69 31.41 2.15 1.32
CA GLN A 69 32.46 1.92 0.31
C GLN A 69 32.17 2.65 -1.00
N ASN A 70 30.89 2.83 -1.33
CA ASN A 70 30.44 3.61 -2.47
C ASN A 70 30.23 5.10 -2.15
N GLY A 71 30.71 5.58 -0.99
CA GLY A 71 30.70 6.99 -0.63
C GLY A 71 29.32 7.60 -0.40
N THR A 72 28.31 6.78 -0.08
CA THR A 72 26.94 7.22 0.17
C THR A 72 26.49 6.89 1.60
N PHE A 73 25.34 7.46 1.97
CA PHE A 73 24.68 7.23 3.25
C PHE A 73 23.32 6.55 3.04
N PRO A 74 22.86 5.73 4.00
CA PRO A 74 21.48 5.23 4.03
C PRO A 74 20.45 6.37 3.91
N PHE A 75 19.22 6.03 3.52
CA PHE A 75 18.12 6.97 3.69
C PHE A 75 17.92 7.29 5.17
N PRO A 76 17.48 8.52 5.51
CA PRO A 76 17.12 8.81 6.89
C PRO A 76 15.99 7.88 7.34
N ILE A 77 16.07 7.45 8.59
CA ILE A 77 14.91 6.85 9.27
C ILE A 77 13.99 8.03 9.57
N ASP A 78 12.83 8.04 8.91
CA ASP A 78 11.86 9.11 9.09
C ASP A 78 11.11 8.85 10.39
N HIS A 79 11.46 9.62 11.42
CA HIS A 79 10.80 9.53 12.73
C HIS A 79 9.62 10.51 12.84
N GLU A 80 9.28 11.25 11.77
CA GLU A 80 8.10 12.11 11.73
C GLU A 80 6.83 11.25 11.61
N ARG A 81 6.52 10.52 12.68
CA ARG A 81 5.20 9.91 12.84
C ARG A 81 4.24 10.95 13.37
N LEU A 82 3.03 10.98 12.81
CA LEU A 82 1.97 11.78 13.39
C LEU A 82 1.67 11.26 14.81
N PRO A 83 1.40 12.15 15.78
CA PRO A 83 1.00 11.72 17.10
C PRO A 83 -0.31 10.95 17.00
N GLY A 84 -0.37 9.75 17.58
CA GLY A 84 -1.58 8.93 17.54
C GLY A 84 -2.81 9.67 18.06
N THR A 85 -3.97 9.32 17.52
CA THR A 85 -5.27 9.89 17.91
C THR A 85 -6.16 8.88 18.62
N VAL A 86 -7.20 9.39 19.29
CA VAL A 86 -8.29 8.58 19.83
C VAL A 86 -9.48 8.73 18.92
N PHE A 87 -10.13 7.62 18.59
CA PHE A 87 -11.30 7.62 17.72
C PHE A 87 -12.61 7.71 18.50
N GLU A 88 -13.64 8.27 17.85
CA GLU A 88 -15.02 8.31 18.29
C GLU A 88 -15.59 6.92 18.55
N ASP A 89 -16.48 6.82 19.54
CA ASP A 89 -17.21 5.57 19.80
C ASP A 89 -18.33 5.36 18.77
N LYS A 90 -18.78 6.45 18.14
CA LYS A 90 -19.82 6.47 17.12
C LYS A 90 -19.25 6.01 15.77
N GLU A 91 -19.96 5.08 15.14
CA GLU A 91 -19.71 4.65 13.77
C GLU A 91 -20.47 5.54 12.78
N CYS A 92 -19.83 5.86 11.66
CA CYS A 92 -20.40 6.61 10.55
C CYS A 92 -20.24 5.84 9.25
N GLU A 93 -21.20 5.94 8.33
CA GLU A 93 -21.04 5.42 6.98
C GLU A 93 -19.92 6.19 6.26
N MET A 94 -18.95 5.46 5.69
CA MET A 94 -17.74 6.04 5.12
C MET A 94 -18.01 6.95 3.92
N GLU A 95 -18.93 6.58 3.02
CA GLU A 95 -19.23 7.41 1.84
C GLU A 95 -19.82 8.76 2.25
N GLU A 96 -20.76 8.78 3.20
CA GLU A 96 -21.30 10.03 3.75
C GLU A 96 -20.23 10.91 4.41
N VAL A 97 -19.27 10.27 5.10
CA VAL A 97 -18.12 10.97 5.70
C VAL A 97 -17.28 11.61 4.60
N LEU A 98 -16.91 10.87 3.56
CA LEU A 98 -16.09 11.36 2.45
C LEU A 98 -16.78 12.52 1.71
N GLU A 99 -18.09 12.45 1.47
CA GLU A 99 -18.85 13.55 0.87
C GLU A 99 -18.81 14.81 1.74
N LYS A 100 -19.05 14.68 3.05
CA LYS A 100 -18.96 15.80 4.00
C LYS A 100 -17.56 16.39 4.07
N LEU A 101 -16.52 15.56 4.06
CA LEU A 101 -15.12 16.01 4.08
C LEU A 101 -14.78 16.84 2.84
N ILE A 102 -15.20 16.41 1.64
CA ILE A 102 -14.95 17.14 0.39
C ILE A 102 -15.66 18.50 0.42
N LEU A 103 -16.93 18.53 0.85
CA LEU A 103 -17.69 19.77 0.99
C LEU A 103 -17.02 20.74 1.97
N ASN A 104 -16.70 20.26 3.17
CA ASN A 104 -16.08 21.08 4.23
C ASN A 104 -14.68 21.58 3.83
N ALA A 105 -13.90 20.78 3.10
CA ALA A 105 -12.58 21.18 2.63
C ALA A 105 -12.63 22.31 1.60
N GLY A 106 -13.69 22.38 0.77
CA GLY A 106 -13.91 23.50 -0.16
C GLY A 106 -14.01 24.85 0.55
N ASP A 107 -14.68 24.88 1.71
CA ASP A 107 -14.88 26.08 2.52
C ASP A 107 -13.76 26.32 3.56
N HIS A 108 -12.80 25.39 3.68
CA HIS A 108 -11.75 25.45 4.70
C HIS A 108 -10.78 26.62 4.45
N ASN A 109 -10.39 27.40 5.46
CA ASN A 109 -9.60 28.61 5.22
C ASN A 109 -8.13 28.35 4.86
N ASN A 110 -7.58 27.21 5.31
CA ASN A 110 -6.16 26.89 5.18
C ASN A 110 -5.92 25.77 4.17
N THR A 111 -4.77 25.84 3.48
CA THR A 111 -4.27 24.78 2.60
C THR A 111 -2.99 24.21 3.18
N SER A 112 -2.82 22.89 3.13
CA SER A 112 -1.65 22.23 3.71
C SER A 112 -0.33 22.62 3.01
N GLY A 113 0.69 22.89 3.82
CA GLY A 113 2.05 23.12 3.37
C GLY A 113 2.85 21.84 3.10
N ASN A 114 2.26 20.65 3.32
CA ASN A 114 2.98 19.38 3.15
C ASN A 114 3.44 19.24 1.67
N PRO A 115 4.75 19.11 1.40
CA PRO A 115 5.30 19.02 0.05
C PRO A 115 4.95 17.70 -0.65
N PHE A 116 4.69 16.63 0.11
CA PHE A 116 4.35 15.32 -0.45
C PHE A 116 3.01 15.33 -1.22
N LEU A 117 2.13 16.28 -0.93
CA LEU A 117 0.86 16.45 -1.65
C LEU A 117 1.04 16.76 -3.14
N GLU A 118 2.14 17.39 -3.56
CA GLU A 118 2.43 17.55 -4.99
C GLU A 118 2.84 16.22 -5.64
N THR A 119 3.53 15.35 -4.90
CA THR A 119 3.80 13.98 -5.35
C THR A 119 2.50 13.18 -5.46
N ILE A 120 1.57 13.32 -4.52
CA ILE A 120 0.25 12.69 -4.59
C ILE A 120 -0.56 13.21 -5.80
N ARG A 121 -0.52 14.51 -6.10
CA ARG A 121 -1.14 15.06 -7.31
C ARG A 121 -0.54 14.46 -8.58
N SER A 122 0.78 14.39 -8.67
CA SER A 122 1.48 13.77 -9.80
C SER A 122 1.11 12.28 -9.93
N TYR A 123 0.95 11.59 -8.81
CA TYR A 123 0.46 10.22 -8.77
C TYR A 123 -0.99 10.13 -9.31
N CYS A 124 -1.88 11.04 -8.94
CA CYS A 124 -3.24 11.11 -9.47
C CYS A 124 -3.27 11.36 -10.98
N GLU A 125 -2.41 12.24 -11.49
CA GLU A 125 -2.27 12.49 -12.92
C GLU A 125 -1.79 11.25 -13.67
N TRP A 126 -0.82 10.51 -13.10
CA TRP A 126 -0.36 9.24 -13.65
C TRP A 126 -1.44 8.14 -13.58
N ILE A 127 -2.23 8.11 -12.50
CA ILE A 127 -3.41 7.24 -12.40
C ILE A 127 -4.36 7.51 -13.57
N GLY A 128 -4.55 8.77 -14.00
CA GLY A 128 -5.42 9.08 -15.13
C GLY A 128 -6.89 8.70 -14.91
N TYR A 129 -7.74 8.92 -15.92
CA TYR A 129 -9.18 8.67 -15.84
C TYR A 129 -9.76 8.27 -17.20
N GLU A 130 -10.56 7.21 -17.22
CA GLU A 130 -11.29 6.69 -18.38
C GLU A 130 -12.77 6.50 -18.01
N ASP A 131 -13.69 7.09 -18.78
CA ASP A 131 -15.13 7.14 -18.45
C ASP A 131 -15.78 5.75 -18.32
N ASP A 132 -15.27 4.75 -19.06
CA ASP A 132 -15.79 3.38 -19.10
C ASP A 132 -15.08 2.42 -18.12
N THR A 133 -14.23 2.97 -17.25
CA THR A 133 -13.45 2.24 -16.25
C THR A 133 -13.95 2.55 -14.83
N ALA A 134 -14.05 1.53 -14.00
CA ALA A 134 -14.28 1.69 -12.57
C ALA A 134 -12.95 1.86 -11.85
N TYR A 135 -12.90 2.76 -10.87
CA TYR A 135 -11.72 3.02 -10.05
C TYR A 135 -12.03 2.66 -8.61
N VAL A 136 -11.39 1.61 -8.11
CA VAL A 136 -11.46 1.18 -6.72
C VAL A 136 -10.30 1.81 -5.97
N PHE A 137 -10.58 2.72 -5.05
CA PHE A 137 -9.55 3.35 -4.21
C PHE A 137 -9.52 2.67 -2.85
N LEU A 138 -8.36 2.11 -2.47
CA LEU A 138 -8.19 1.47 -1.16
C LEU A 138 -7.98 2.54 -0.08
N MET A 139 -9.05 2.82 0.67
CA MET A 139 -9.21 3.98 1.55
C MET A 139 -8.25 4.08 2.74
N ARG A 140 -7.38 3.09 2.97
CA ARG A 140 -6.31 3.24 3.96
C ARG A 140 -5.33 4.35 3.53
N ASP A 141 -4.88 4.29 2.27
CA ASP A 141 -3.81 5.16 1.79
C ASP A 141 -4.25 5.99 0.56
N ALA A 142 -5.47 5.76 0.04
CA ALA A 142 -5.97 6.35 -1.19
C ALA A 142 -7.09 7.38 -1.01
N ILE A 143 -7.29 7.93 0.20
CA ILE A 143 -8.31 8.99 0.44
C ILE A 143 -8.01 10.22 -0.42
N LEU A 144 -6.77 10.70 -0.41
CA LEU A 144 -6.39 11.89 -1.18
C LEU A 144 -6.52 11.69 -2.71
N PRO A 145 -6.06 10.56 -3.30
CA PRO A 145 -6.41 10.22 -4.67
C PRO A 145 -7.91 10.20 -4.97
N TYR A 146 -8.72 9.55 -4.12
CA TYR A 146 -10.18 9.51 -4.32
C TYR A 146 -10.78 10.92 -4.33
N VAL A 147 -10.40 11.77 -3.38
CA VAL A 147 -10.82 13.18 -3.30
C VAL A 147 -10.46 13.93 -4.58
N PHE A 148 -9.24 13.76 -5.09
CA PHE A 148 -8.78 14.43 -6.31
C PHE A 148 -9.68 14.14 -7.52
N PHE A 149 -10.09 12.88 -7.69
CA PHE A 149 -10.98 12.51 -8.79
C PHE A 149 -12.43 12.95 -8.53
N LYS A 150 -12.93 12.73 -7.31
CA LYS A 150 -14.32 13.08 -6.94
C LYS A 150 -14.58 14.57 -7.06
N SER A 151 -13.64 15.43 -6.65
CA SER A 151 -13.76 16.89 -6.75
C SER A 151 -13.79 17.41 -8.19
N ARG A 152 -13.30 16.61 -9.14
CA ARG A 152 -13.33 16.89 -10.59
C ARG A 152 -14.55 16.29 -11.27
N ASN A 153 -15.60 15.96 -10.51
CA ASN A 153 -16.85 15.37 -10.97
C ASN A 153 -16.63 14.09 -11.79
N LYS A 154 -15.68 13.26 -11.36
CA LYS A 154 -15.48 11.94 -11.96
C LYS A 154 -16.44 10.93 -11.34
N ASP A 155 -17.00 10.08 -12.20
CA ASP A 155 -17.92 9.00 -11.85
C ASP A 155 -17.19 7.66 -11.79
N ASN A 156 -17.90 6.60 -11.39
CA ASN A 156 -17.40 5.22 -11.28
C ASN A 156 -16.23 5.07 -10.28
N LEU A 157 -16.25 5.87 -9.22
CA LEU A 157 -15.27 5.82 -8.13
C LEU A 157 -15.85 5.02 -6.97
N TYR A 158 -15.12 4.00 -6.52
CA TYR A 158 -15.53 3.07 -5.48
C TYR A 158 -14.55 3.16 -4.31
N PRO A 159 -14.93 3.80 -3.19
CA PRO A 159 -14.06 3.88 -2.02
C PRO A 159 -14.21 2.60 -1.19
N TRP A 160 -13.22 1.69 -1.27
CA TRP A 160 -13.25 0.44 -0.53
C TRP A 160 -12.25 0.46 0.62
N LEU A 161 -12.67 0.01 1.80
CA LEU A 161 -11.81 -0.07 2.99
C LEU A 161 -11.45 -1.51 3.32
N ILE A 162 -10.80 -2.19 2.37
CA ILE A 162 -10.28 -3.55 2.52
C ILE A 162 -8.92 -3.45 3.24
N SER A 163 -8.94 -3.72 4.54
CA SER A 163 -7.78 -3.71 5.44
C SER A 163 -7.66 -5.05 6.16
N ARG A 164 -6.56 -5.30 6.88
CA ARG A 164 -6.41 -6.49 7.74
C ARG A 164 -7.57 -6.64 8.71
N LYS A 165 -7.94 -5.55 9.41
CA LYS A 165 -9.09 -5.52 10.32
C LYS A 165 -10.41 -5.84 9.64
N PHE A 166 -10.58 -5.43 8.38
CA PHE A 166 -11.76 -5.80 7.61
C PHE A 166 -11.75 -7.30 7.29
N MET A 167 -10.62 -7.85 6.84
CA MET A 167 -10.51 -9.28 6.58
C MET A 167 -10.78 -10.09 7.85
N GLU A 168 -10.16 -9.73 8.98
CA GLU A 168 -10.40 -10.32 10.31
C GLU A 168 -11.87 -10.23 10.75
N ASP A 169 -12.52 -9.09 10.51
CA ASP A 169 -13.95 -8.94 10.84
C ASP A 169 -14.83 -9.85 9.98
N ILE A 170 -14.51 -10.04 8.70
CA ILE A 170 -15.29 -10.92 7.83
C ILE A 170 -14.99 -12.40 8.09
N THR A 171 -13.72 -12.78 8.25
CA THR A 171 -13.31 -14.19 8.43
C THR A 171 -13.50 -14.67 9.86
N LYS A 172 -13.51 -13.76 10.84
CA LYS A 172 -13.39 -14.05 12.28
C LYS A 172 -12.08 -14.76 12.65
N GLU A 173 -11.06 -14.63 11.79
CA GLU A 173 -9.73 -15.23 11.93
C GLU A 173 -8.64 -14.20 11.64
N GLU A 174 -7.56 -14.23 12.42
CA GLU A 174 -6.35 -13.44 12.15
C GLU A 174 -5.51 -14.10 11.06
N GLY A 175 -4.80 -13.29 10.26
CA GLY A 175 -3.80 -13.78 9.29
C GLY A 175 -4.31 -14.05 7.87
N ALA A 176 -5.59 -13.82 7.57
CA ALA A 176 -6.12 -14.00 6.20
C ALA A 176 -5.38 -13.14 5.15
N ASP A 177 -4.85 -11.97 5.52
CA ASP A 177 -4.02 -11.17 4.60
C ASP A 177 -2.63 -11.77 4.39
N ASP A 178 -2.09 -12.47 5.38
CA ASP A 178 -0.82 -13.19 5.28
C ASP A 178 -0.95 -14.40 4.35
N ASP A 179 -2.03 -15.18 4.47
CA ASP A 179 -2.24 -16.38 3.65
C ASP A 179 -2.47 -16.05 2.17
N VAL A 180 -3.01 -14.87 1.88
CA VAL A 180 -3.11 -14.33 0.51
C VAL A 180 -1.79 -13.72 0.03
N ARG A 181 -0.93 -13.27 0.95
CA ARG A 181 0.37 -12.66 0.63
C ARG A 181 1.47 -13.69 0.42
N ILE A 182 1.43 -14.85 1.07
CA ILE A 182 2.42 -15.93 0.95
C ILE A 182 2.67 -16.34 -0.51
N PRO A 183 1.62 -16.59 -1.35
CA PRO A 183 1.80 -16.95 -2.76
C PRO A 183 2.63 -15.95 -3.58
N LEU A 184 2.62 -14.67 -3.20
CA LEU A 184 3.42 -13.65 -3.87
C LEU A 184 4.91 -13.84 -3.58
N TYR A 185 5.27 -14.23 -2.35
CA TYR A 185 6.66 -14.53 -2.02
C TYR A 185 7.13 -15.84 -2.65
N GLU A 186 6.26 -16.86 -2.69
CA GLU A 186 6.57 -18.14 -3.31
C GLU A 186 6.82 -17.98 -4.82
N ALA A 187 5.99 -17.18 -5.51
CA ALA A 187 6.23 -16.85 -6.92
C ALA A 187 7.62 -16.24 -7.15
N LEU A 188 8.05 -15.31 -6.29
CA LEU A 188 9.38 -14.69 -6.37
C LEU A 188 10.51 -15.68 -6.04
N GLU A 189 10.31 -16.58 -5.07
CA GLU A 189 11.29 -17.63 -4.74
C GLU A 189 11.51 -18.61 -5.90
N GLU A 190 10.45 -18.93 -6.64
CA GLU A 190 10.50 -19.77 -7.85
C GLU A 190 11.07 -19.01 -9.07
N GLY A 191 11.36 -17.71 -8.93
CA GLY A 191 12.01 -16.89 -9.96
C GLY A 191 11.07 -16.28 -10.99
N ASN A 192 9.77 -16.23 -10.71
CA ASN A 192 8.79 -15.57 -11.58
C ASN A 192 8.93 -14.05 -11.47
N ILE A 193 9.63 -13.43 -12.42
CA ILE A 193 9.95 -11.99 -12.39
C ILE A 193 9.10 -11.16 -13.35
N SER A 194 8.57 -11.76 -14.43
CA SER A 194 7.62 -11.08 -15.31
C SER A 194 6.23 -11.03 -14.68
N PHE A 195 5.43 -10.00 -14.95
CA PHE A 195 4.10 -9.89 -14.37
C PHE A 195 3.21 -11.09 -14.69
N ASP A 196 3.23 -11.56 -15.94
CA ASP A 196 2.36 -12.64 -16.40
C ASP A 196 2.71 -13.97 -15.69
N GLU A 197 3.98 -14.36 -15.65
CA GLU A 197 4.42 -15.58 -14.94
C GLU A 197 4.15 -15.49 -13.45
N PHE A 198 4.42 -14.31 -12.86
CA PHE A 198 4.18 -14.05 -11.44
C PHE A 198 2.69 -14.16 -11.10
N PHE A 199 1.82 -13.52 -11.90
CA PHE A 199 0.38 -13.56 -11.69
C PHE A 199 -0.20 -14.95 -11.93
N ASP A 200 0.23 -15.66 -12.98
CA ASP A 200 -0.27 -17.00 -13.27
C ASP A 200 0.03 -17.97 -12.11
N TYR A 201 1.24 -17.92 -11.55
CA TYR A 201 1.59 -18.68 -10.35
C TYR A 201 0.72 -18.26 -9.16
N SER A 202 0.72 -16.96 -8.84
CA SER A 202 0.05 -16.47 -7.63
C SER A 202 -1.46 -16.63 -7.68
N LYS A 203 -2.10 -16.58 -8.86
CA LYS A 203 -3.56 -16.66 -9.00
C LYS A 203 -4.12 -17.97 -8.45
N GLU A 204 -3.54 -19.11 -8.82
CA GLU A 204 -4.04 -20.42 -8.40
C GLU A 204 -3.93 -20.58 -6.88
N GLU A 205 -2.78 -20.21 -6.31
CA GLU A 205 -2.51 -20.30 -4.88
C GLU A 205 -3.34 -19.30 -4.07
N ILE A 206 -3.51 -18.05 -4.53
CA ILE A 206 -4.42 -17.07 -3.90
C ILE A 206 -5.85 -17.58 -3.88
N LEU A 207 -6.33 -18.15 -4.99
CA LEU A 207 -7.68 -18.71 -5.06
C LEU A 207 -7.86 -19.89 -4.11
N SER A 208 -6.81 -20.71 -3.95
CA SER A 208 -6.77 -21.80 -2.96
C SER A 208 -6.83 -21.26 -1.53
N SER A 209 -6.01 -20.28 -1.16
CA SER A 209 -6.08 -19.64 0.17
C SER A 209 -7.48 -19.07 0.45
N LEU A 210 -8.13 -18.46 -0.55
CA LEU A 210 -9.48 -17.92 -0.39
C LEU A 210 -10.58 -18.98 -0.22
N GLU A 211 -10.34 -20.27 -0.54
CA GLU A 211 -11.29 -21.35 -0.22
C GLU A 211 -11.36 -21.61 1.29
N GLU A 212 -10.32 -21.27 2.05
CA GLU A 212 -10.33 -21.34 3.51
C GLU A 212 -11.21 -20.24 4.13
N TYR A 213 -11.49 -19.17 3.35
CA TYR A 213 -12.26 -18.00 3.76
C TYR A 213 -13.50 -17.77 2.86
N PRO A 214 -14.48 -18.68 2.83
CA PRO A 214 -15.59 -18.63 1.89
C PRO A 214 -16.47 -17.39 2.04
N GLU A 215 -16.63 -16.87 3.26
CA GLU A 215 -17.41 -15.64 3.51
C GLU A 215 -16.72 -14.40 2.90
N LEU A 216 -15.40 -14.28 3.11
CA LEU A 216 -14.59 -13.22 2.50
C LEU A 216 -14.59 -13.33 0.97
N LYS A 217 -14.33 -14.53 0.44
CA LYS A 217 -14.33 -14.79 -1.00
C LYS A 217 -15.65 -14.39 -1.64
N LYS A 218 -16.77 -14.82 -1.07
CA LYS A 218 -18.11 -14.49 -1.55
C LYS A 218 -18.34 -12.98 -1.54
N LEU A 219 -18.03 -12.32 -0.43
CA LEU A 219 -18.22 -10.88 -0.29
C LEU A 219 -17.40 -10.08 -1.30
N LEU A 220 -16.14 -10.46 -1.54
CA LEU A 220 -15.31 -9.81 -2.55
C LEU A 220 -15.85 -10.02 -3.98
N LEU A 221 -16.35 -11.22 -4.28
CA LEU A 221 -17.02 -11.50 -5.56
C LEU A 221 -18.30 -10.67 -5.73
N ASP A 222 -19.10 -10.51 -4.66
CA ASP A 222 -20.31 -9.69 -4.68
C ASP A 222 -19.97 -8.20 -4.88
N LEU A 223 -18.94 -7.68 -4.19
CA LEU A 223 -18.42 -6.33 -4.38
C LEU A 223 -17.96 -6.10 -5.84
N LEU A 224 -17.15 -6.99 -6.40
CA LEU A 224 -16.68 -6.92 -7.79
C LEU A 224 -17.85 -7.08 -8.79
N GLY A 225 -18.79 -7.97 -8.51
CA GLY A 225 -19.98 -8.22 -9.34
C GLY A 225 -20.94 -7.03 -9.39
N SER A 226 -20.93 -6.17 -8.37
CA SER A 226 -21.72 -4.93 -8.36
C SER A 226 -21.21 -3.86 -9.34
N ILE A 227 -19.93 -3.94 -9.73
CA ILE A 227 -19.30 -3.01 -10.67
C ILE A 227 -19.73 -3.35 -12.10
N LYS A 228 -20.32 -2.38 -12.80
CA LYS A 228 -20.88 -2.58 -14.15
C LYS A 228 -19.87 -2.39 -15.27
N GLN A 229 -18.75 -1.72 -14.98
CA GLN A 229 -17.70 -1.41 -15.94
C GLN A 229 -16.97 -2.68 -16.36
N LYS A 230 -16.43 -2.66 -17.59
CA LYS A 230 -15.68 -3.79 -18.16
C LYS A 230 -14.22 -3.84 -17.70
N LYS A 231 -13.73 -2.75 -17.14
CA LYS A 231 -12.38 -2.59 -16.62
C LYS A 231 -12.46 -1.99 -15.22
N ILE A 232 -11.64 -2.50 -14.32
CA ILE A 232 -11.55 -2.07 -12.94
C ILE A 232 -10.08 -1.75 -12.67
N ILE A 233 -9.78 -0.54 -12.17
CA ILE A 233 -8.44 -0.14 -11.74
C ILE A 233 -8.46 0.00 -10.22
N VAL A 234 -7.70 -0.84 -9.53
CA VAL A 234 -7.47 -0.72 -8.09
C VAL A 234 -6.30 0.21 -7.83
N VAL A 235 -6.48 1.21 -6.98
CA VAL A 235 -5.50 2.23 -6.64
C VAL A 235 -5.03 2.04 -5.18
N GLU A 236 -3.72 1.87 -5.01
CA GLU A 236 -3.06 1.65 -3.69
C GLU A 236 -1.72 2.41 -3.61
N SER A 237 -1.16 2.56 -2.41
CA SER A 237 0.21 3.04 -2.17
C SER A 237 1.26 1.94 -2.47
N GLY A 238 1.03 0.74 -1.91
CA GLY A 238 1.65 -0.54 -2.26
C GLY A 238 3.03 -0.84 -1.64
N TYR A 239 3.15 -1.97 -0.93
CA TYR A 239 4.41 -2.69 -0.71
C TYR A 239 4.46 -3.95 -1.58
N MET A 240 3.55 -4.91 -1.35
CA MET A 240 3.43 -6.15 -2.14
C MET A 240 2.29 -6.13 -3.17
N GLY A 241 1.34 -5.20 -3.04
CA GLY A 241 0.11 -5.20 -3.85
C GLY A 241 -0.83 -6.38 -3.53
N THR A 242 -0.84 -6.85 -2.28
CA THR A 242 -1.61 -8.03 -1.85
C THR A 242 -3.10 -7.92 -2.17
N ILE A 243 -3.74 -6.80 -1.81
CA ILE A 243 -5.18 -6.62 -2.06
C ILE A 243 -5.48 -6.51 -3.57
N PRO A 244 -4.76 -5.70 -4.37
CA PRO A 244 -4.92 -5.70 -5.82
C PRO A 244 -4.74 -7.07 -6.48
N MET A 245 -3.72 -7.84 -6.08
CA MET A 245 -3.47 -9.19 -6.60
C MET A 245 -4.60 -10.14 -6.24
N MET A 246 -5.12 -10.06 -5.01
CA MET A 246 -6.29 -10.82 -4.55
C MET A 246 -7.52 -10.52 -5.40
N LEU A 247 -7.84 -9.24 -5.61
CA LEU A 247 -8.98 -8.82 -6.43
C LEU A 247 -8.80 -9.24 -7.89
N LYS A 248 -7.58 -9.18 -8.42
CA LYS A 248 -7.26 -9.62 -9.78
C LYS A 248 -7.37 -11.13 -9.97
N ALA A 249 -7.04 -11.91 -8.94
CA ALA A 249 -7.24 -13.36 -8.98
C ALA A 249 -8.74 -13.73 -9.08
N LEU A 250 -9.60 -12.93 -8.43
CA LEU A 250 -11.06 -13.14 -8.40
C LEU A 250 -11.78 -12.64 -9.67
N ASP A 251 -11.28 -11.60 -10.32
CA ASP A 251 -11.94 -10.99 -11.48
C ASP A 251 -10.94 -10.47 -12.52
N GLU A 252 -11.01 -11.01 -13.73
CA GLU A 252 -10.10 -10.69 -14.83
C GLU A 252 -10.21 -9.24 -15.32
N ARG A 253 -11.31 -8.54 -15.02
CA ARG A 253 -11.50 -7.11 -15.32
C ARG A 253 -10.57 -6.22 -14.52
N VAL A 254 -10.03 -6.72 -13.42
CA VAL A 254 -9.17 -5.97 -12.50
C VAL A 254 -7.76 -5.84 -13.04
N ASP A 255 -7.28 -4.62 -13.03
CA ASP A 255 -5.87 -4.25 -13.08
C ASP A 255 -5.62 -3.23 -11.96
N PHE A 256 -4.38 -2.80 -11.77
CA PHE A 256 -4.05 -1.94 -10.64
C PHE A 256 -2.91 -0.97 -10.89
N ARG A 257 -2.91 0.07 -10.05
CA ARG A 257 -1.97 1.18 -10.06
C ARG A 257 -1.51 1.43 -8.63
N LEU A 258 -0.21 1.30 -8.42
CA LEU A 258 0.45 1.51 -7.14
C LEU A 258 1.27 2.79 -7.19
N PHE A 259 1.44 3.43 -6.04
CA PHE A 259 2.40 4.54 -5.91
C PHE A 259 3.84 4.03 -6.09
N THR A 260 4.20 2.99 -5.36
CA THR A 260 5.51 2.32 -5.43
C THR A 260 5.36 0.84 -5.04
N THR A 261 6.48 0.14 -4.87
CA THR A 261 6.55 -1.24 -4.34
C THR A 261 7.95 -1.50 -3.77
N ALA A 262 8.21 -2.72 -3.29
CA ALA A 262 9.54 -3.14 -2.89
C ALA A 262 10.49 -3.25 -4.11
N PRO A 263 11.80 -2.98 -3.98
CA PRO A 263 12.71 -3.04 -5.13
C PRO A 263 12.74 -4.39 -5.86
N PHE A 264 12.54 -5.49 -5.13
CA PHE A 264 12.47 -6.84 -5.72
C PHE A 264 11.22 -7.08 -6.59
N LEU A 265 10.25 -6.15 -6.60
CA LEU A 265 9.05 -6.18 -7.45
C LEU A 265 9.06 -5.11 -8.55
N TYR A 266 10.10 -4.27 -8.66
CA TYR A 266 10.10 -3.18 -9.64
C TYR A 266 10.03 -3.66 -11.09
N GLU A 267 10.70 -4.75 -11.44
CA GLU A 267 10.58 -5.32 -12.79
C GLU A 267 9.20 -5.96 -13.00
N THR A 268 8.72 -6.70 -12.01
CA THR A 268 7.42 -7.38 -12.05
C THR A 268 6.26 -6.41 -12.20
N TYR A 269 6.32 -5.27 -11.52
CA TYR A 269 5.25 -4.26 -11.52
C TYR A 269 5.59 -2.99 -12.32
N LYS A 270 6.54 -3.04 -13.24
CA LYS A 270 7.06 -1.84 -13.94
C LYS A 270 6.01 -0.93 -14.57
N ASP A 271 4.96 -1.51 -15.15
CA ASP A 271 3.87 -0.76 -15.81
C ASP A 271 2.70 -0.45 -14.85
N LYS A 272 2.84 -0.83 -13.57
CA LYS A 272 1.83 -0.74 -12.52
C LYS A 272 2.26 0.16 -11.36
N ILE A 273 3.49 0.65 -11.35
CA ILE A 273 4.00 1.57 -10.33
C ILE A 273 4.23 2.96 -10.90
N PHE A 274 3.89 3.98 -10.12
CA PHE A 274 4.15 5.37 -10.48
C PHE A 274 5.64 5.71 -10.41
N CYS A 275 6.34 5.24 -9.37
CA CYS A 275 7.76 5.51 -9.19
C CYS A 275 8.50 4.35 -8.51
N GLN A 276 9.83 4.31 -8.68
CA GLN A 276 10.73 3.37 -8.01
C GLN A 276 11.33 4.01 -6.75
N LYS A 277 10.48 4.53 -5.88
CA LYS A 277 10.89 5.26 -4.67
C LYS A 277 10.28 4.65 -3.42
N TYR A 278 10.66 3.42 -3.10
CA TYR A 278 10.22 2.75 -1.88
C TYR A 278 10.39 3.63 -0.63
N GLU A 279 11.48 4.41 -0.55
CA GLU A 279 11.74 5.28 0.61
C GLU A 279 10.70 6.37 0.83
N GLU A 280 9.86 6.68 -0.17
CA GLU A 280 8.76 7.64 -0.04
C GLU A 280 7.46 6.97 0.45
N ILE A 281 7.38 5.63 0.56
CA ILE A 281 6.13 4.93 0.93
C ILE A 281 5.60 5.38 2.30
N ARG A 282 6.50 5.57 3.27
CA ARG A 282 6.13 6.00 4.63
C ARG A 282 5.72 7.46 4.71
N ARG A 283 5.92 8.25 3.65
CA ARG A 283 5.37 9.60 3.60
C ARG A 283 3.85 9.60 3.57
N PHE A 284 3.20 8.50 3.19
CA PHE A 284 1.76 8.35 3.36
C PHE A 284 1.33 8.39 4.84
N GLU A 285 2.15 7.93 5.77
CA GLU A 285 1.92 7.99 7.23
C GLU A 285 2.06 9.42 7.79
N THR A 286 2.62 10.35 7.02
CA THR A 286 2.74 11.77 7.42
C THR A 286 1.50 12.60 7.08
N LEU A 287 0.52 11.99 6.41
CA LEU A 287 -0.70 12.65 5.95
C LEU A 287 -1.83 12.40 6.94
N TYR A 288 -2.33 13.46 7.56
CA TYR A 288 -3.42 13.37 8.55
C TYR A 288 -4.68 12.72 7.97
N ALA A 289 -5.01 13.04 6.70
CA ALA A 289 -6.17 12.50 6.03
C ALA A 289 -6.11 10.99 5.85
N ASN A 290 -4.92 10.42 5.60
CA ASN A 290 -4.73 8.99 5.38
C ASN A 290 -4.52 8.22 6.69
N ASP A 291 -3.67 8.74 7.58
CA ASP A 291 -3.20 7.97 8.73
C ASP A 291 -4.12 8.07 9.96
N LEU A 292 -4.65 9.26 10.25
CA LEU A 292 -5.31 9.54 11.53
C LEU A 292 -6.79 9.92 11.43
N LEU A 293 -7.27 10.35 10.27
CA LEU A 293 -8.62 10.92 10.14
C LEU A 293 -9.73 9.93 10.50
N MET A 294 -9.61 8.69 10.01
CA MET A 294 -10.62 7.66 10.19
C MET A 294 -10.02 6.27 10.26
N GLN A 295 -10.67 5.37 11.01
CA GLN A 295 -10.33 3.96 11.05
C GLN A 295 -11.52 3.07 10.69
N TYR A 296 -11.25 1.92 10.10
CA TYR A 296 -12.25 0.87 9.89
C TYR A 296 -12.95 0.51 11.21
N SER A 297 -14.27 0.36 11.16
CA SER A 297 -15.07 -0.11 12.30
C SER A 297 -15.82 -1.40 12.00
N SER A 298 -16.60 -1.43 10.92
CA SER A 298 -17.40 -2.60 10.54
C SER A 298 -17.80 -2.56 9.07
N TYR A 299 -18.24 -3.70 8.54
CA TYR A 299 -18.90 -3.82 7.25
C TYR A 299 -20.29 -4.41 7.46
N SER A 300 -21.34 -3.67 7.08
CA SER A 300 -22.72 -4.13 7.23
C SER A 300 -23.63 -3.50 6.19
N ASN A 301 -24.71 -4.18 5.82
CA ASN A 301 -25.67 -3.71 4.81
C ASN A 301 -24.99 -3.22 3.52
N GLU A 302 -23.98 -3.96 3.05
CA GLU A 302 -23.18 -3.67 1.86
C GLU A 302 -22.37 -2.36 1.91
N LYS A 303 -22.16 -1.79 3.11
CA LYS A 303 -21.48 -0.51 3.33
C LYS A 303 -20.33 -0.63 4.31
N PHE A 304 -19.30 0.18 4.09
CA PHE A 304 -18.18 0.37 5.02
C PHE A 304 -18.51 1.42 6.07
N TYR A 305 -18.23 1.10 7.34
CA TYR A 305 -18.38 2.00 8.46
C TYR A 305 -17.03 2.30 9.10
N VAL A 306 -16.87 3.56 9.52
CA VAL A 306 -15.63 4.09 10.10
C VAL A 306 -15.90 4.82 11.41
N LYS A 307 -14.87 4.95 12.22
CA LYS A 307 -14.81 5.86 13.37
C LYS A 307 -13.87 7.00 13.03
N LEU A 308 -14.28 8.23 13.34
CA LEU A 308 -13.48 9.43 13.10
C LEU A 308 -12.58 9.74 14.28
N SER A 309 -11.47 10.43 14.03
CA SER A 309 -10.65 11.02 15.09
C SER A 309 -11.49 11.92 16.02
N LYS A 310 -11.20 11.91 17.34
CA LYS A 310 -11.74 12.89 18.30
C LYS A 310 -10.94 14.20 18.34
N ASP A 311 -9.78 14.23 17.67
CA ASP A 311 -8.86 15.36 17.73
C ASP A 311 -9.15 16.39 16.63
N ASP A 312 -9.58 17.59 17.04
CA ASP A 312 -9.85 18.72 16.15
C ASP A 312 -8.64 19.13 15.31
N VAL A 313 -7.41 18.95 15.81
CA VAL A 313 -6.19 19.23 15.06
C VAL A 313 -6.05 18.26 13.89
N VAL A 314 -6.36 16.98 14.10
CA VAL A 314 -6.37 15.98 13.01
C VAL A 314 -7.37 16.38 11.94
N HIS A 315 -8.58 16.80 12.34
CA HIS A 315 -9.61 17.27 11.41
C HIS A 315 -9.18 18.50 10.62
N ASP A 316 -8.67 19.55 11.28
CA ASP A 316 -8.19 20.77 10.61
C ASP A 316 -7.06 20.47 9.61
N LYS A 317 -6.10 19.64 10.02
CA LYS A 317 -4.98 19.24 9.15
C LYS A 317 -5.44 18.40 7.97
N ALA A 318 -6.27 17.39 8.19
CA ALA A 318 -6.82 16.57 7.13
C ALA A 318 -7.64 17.40 6.12
N LEU A 319 -8.50 18.31 6.60
CA LEU A 319 -9.25 19.22 5.71
C LEU A 319 -8.31 20.13 4.91
N SER A 320 -7.22 20.61 5.50
CA SER A 320 -6.23 21.41 4.78
C SER A 320 -5.47 20.61 3.69
N GLU A 321 -5.25 19.31 3.90
CA GLU A 321 -4.66 18.39 2.92
C GLU A 321 -5.64 18.09 1.79
N ILE A 322 -6.89 17.74 2.14
CA ILE A 322 -7.99 17.50 1.19
C ILE A 322 -8.25 18.74 0.35
N LYS A 323 -8.23 19.94 0.95
CA LYS A 323 -8.37 21.21 0.21
C LYS A 323 -7.29 21.38 -0.85
N LYS A 324 -6.07 20.90 -0.59
CA LYS A 324 -5.00 20.93 -1.60
C LYS A 324 -5.23 19.92 -2.73
N MET A 325 -6.10 18.93 -2.57
CA MET A 325 -6.38 17.95 -3.64
C MET A 325 -7.58 18.35 -4.53
N ILE A 326 -8.43 19.24 -4.03
CA ILE A 326 -9.52 19.87 -4.79
C ILE A 326 -8.90 20.92 -5.73
#